data_AF-A0A538H4D9-F1
#
_entry.id   AF-A0A538H4D9-F1
#
_cell.length_a   1.000
_cell.length_b   1.000
_cell.length_c   1.000
_cell.angle_alpha   90.00
_cell.angle_beta   90.00
_cell.angle_gamma   90.00
#
_symmetry.space_group_name_H-M   'P 1'
#
loop_
_entity.id
_entity.type
_entity.pdbx_description
1 polymer ?
#
loop_
_entity_poly.entity_id
_entity_poly.type
_entity_poly.pdbx_seq_one_letter_code
_entity_poly.pdbx_strand_id
1 'polypeptide(L)'
;MRLKRRIPADKTPAPRSGRMGRVRALRLGAAGLVVLAAIGLVLAAIGLGASPASAHTSLVSSTPADRSVLPQAPGKISLGFANAVDPRLVSIGVVDTAGAHHPGAKRLTPDRPDT
;
A
#
# COMPACT_ATOMS: atom_id res chain seq x y z
N MET A 1 0.96 -51.12 88.76
CA MET A 1 -0.27 -50.46 88.27
C MET A 1 0.11 -49.49 87.14
N ARG A 2 -0.45 -49.73 85.94
CA ARG A 2 -0.41 -48.99 84.65
C ARG A 2 0.74 -48.02 84.31
N LEU A 3 1.63 -48.52 83.43
CA LEU A 3 2.38 -47.76 82.42
C LEU A 3 1.48 -47.48 81.20
N LYS A 4 1.34 -46.23 80.73
CA LYS A 4 0.89 -45.77 79.37
C LYS A 4 0.64 -44.24 79.43
N ARG A 5 0.95 -43.38 78.47
CA ARG A 5 1.52 -43.44 77.11
C ARG A 5 1.82 -41.97 76.77
N ARG A 6 3.02 -41.60 76.31
CA ARG A 6 3.23 -40.28 75.69
C ARG A 6 2.65 -40.33 74.28
N ILE A 7 1.73 -39.44 73.94
CA ILE A 7 1.18 -39.27 72.58
C ILE A 7 2.06 -38.26 71.85
N PRO A 8 2.64 -38.59 70.67
CA PRO A 8 3.36 -37.61 69.85
C PRO A 8 2.41 -36.77 69.00
N ALA A 9 2.90 -35.60 68.63
CA ALA A 9 2.21 -34.49 67.99
C ALA A 9 1.51 -34.82 66.66
N ASP A 10 0.31 -34.27 66.48
CA ASP A 10 -0.24 -33.98 65.14
C ASP A 10 -0.02 -32.48 64.86
N LYS A 11 1.03 -32.17 64.11
CA LYS A 11 1.16 -30.90 63.42
C LYS A 11 0.76 -31.15 61.98
N THR A 12 -0.51 -30.96 61.68
CA THR A 12 -1.00 -30.94 60.30
C THR A 12 -0.36 -29.74 59.59
N PRO A 13 0.48 -29.91 58.55
CA PRO A 13 0.93 -28.77 57.78
C PRO A 13 -0.22 -28.28 56.90
N ALA A 14 -0.67 -27.05 57.16
CA ALA A 14 -1.65 -26.37 56.30
C ALA A 14 -1.15 -26.33 54.84
N PRO A 15 -2.05 -26.48 53.85
CA PRO A 15 -1.66 -26.44 52.45
C PRO A 15 -1.15 -25.06 52.06
N ARG A 16 0.15 -24.93 51.78
CA ARG A 16 0.74 -23.76 51.13
C ARG A 16 0.53 -23.86 49.62
N SER A 17 -0.71 -23.71 49.17
CA SER A 17 -1.05 -23.69 47.74
C SER A 17 -1.72 -22.37 47.38
N GLY A 18 -1.00 -21.47 46.68
CA GLY A 18 -1.64 -20.26 46.17
C GLY A 18 -0.76 -19.14 45.60
N ARG A 19 0.54 -19.35 45.35
CA ARG A 19 1.42 -18.30 44.79
C ARG A 19 1.98 -18.56 43.40
N MET A 20 1.57 -19.62 42.71
CA MET A 20 2.13 -20.00 41.39
C MET A 20 1.23 -19.69 40.18
N GLY A 21 0.08 -19.02 40.37
CA GLY A 21 -0.89 -18.76 39.28
C GLY A 21 -0.71 -17.44 38.53
N ARG A 22 -0.02 -16.44 39.11
CA ARG A 22 0.02 -15.07 38.56
C ARG A 22 1.03 -14.83 37.44
N VAL A 23 2.02 -15.71 37.28
CA VAL A 23 3.08 -15.54 36.26
C VAL A 23 2.69 -16.03 34.87
N ARG A 24 1.66 -16.88 34.74
CA ARG A 24 1.18 -17.36 33.42
C ARG A 24 0.19 -16.39 32.75
N ALA A 25 -0.60 -15.65 33.53
CA ALA A 25 -1.61 -14.74 33.00
C ALA A 25 -1.02 -13.50 32.28
N LEU A 26 0.16 -13.05 32.69
CA LEU A 26 0.87 -11.91 32.07
C LEU A 26 1.53 -12.25 30.72
N ARG A 27 1.80 -13.54 30.45
CA ARG A 27 2.52 -13.99 29.26
C ARG A 27 1.63 -13.99 28.01
N LEU A 28 0.32 -14.25 28.17
CA LEU A 28 -0.65 -14.25 27.07
C LEU A 28 -0.94 -12.83 26.56
N GLY A 29 -1.01 -11.84 27.46
CA GLY A 29 -1.15 -10.43 27.09
C GLY A 29 0.10 -9.82 26.46
N ALA A 30 1.29 -10.19 26.96
CA ALA A 30 2.56 -9.71 26.44
C ALA A 30 2.85 -10.23 25.01
N ALA A 31 2.50 -11.49 24.71
CA ALA A 31 2.67 -12.04 23.36
C ALA A 31 1.81 -11.32 22.31
N GLY A 32 0.55 -11.00 22.65
CA GLY A 32 -0.34 -10.24 21.76
C GLY A 32 0.16 -8.82 21.48
N LEU A 33 0.70 -8.14 22.50
CA LEU A 33 1.28 -6.80 22.34
C LEU A 33 2.51 -6.79 21.42
N VAL A 34 3.38 -7.79 21.54
CA VAL A 34 4.57 -7.92 20.67
C VAL A 34 4.18 -8.15 19.23
N VAL A 35 3.17 -8.99 18.98
CA VAL A 35 2.66 -9.23 17.62
C VAL A 35 2.04 -7.95 17.04
N LEU A 36 1.23 -7.23 17.81
CA LEU A 36 0.66 -5.94 17.37
C LEU A 36 1.74 -4.90 17.07
N ALA A 37 2.77 -4.80 17.92
CA ALA A 37 3.89 -3.89 17.69
C ALA A 37 4.68 -4.27 16.44
N ALA A 38 4.91 -5.56 16.19
CA ALA A 38 5.57 -6.04 14.98
C ALA A 38 4.75 -5.72 13.72
N ILE A 39 3.44 -5.94 13.74
CA ILE A 39 2.55 -5.57 12.63
C ILE A 39 2.57 -4.06 12.40
N GLY A 40 2.48 -3.26 13.48
CA GLY A 40 2.55 -1.80 13.40
C GLY A 40 3.87 -1.31 12.79
N LEU A 41 4.99 -1.93 13.15
CA LEU A 41 6.29 -1.60 12.59
C LEU A 41 6.38 -1.94 11.10
N VAL A 42 5.88 -3.11 10.68
CA VAL A 42 5.83 -3.50 9.27
C VAL A 42 4.96 -2.53 8.46
N LEU A 43 3.78 -2.17 8.97
CA LEU A 43 2.89 -1.21 8.30
C LEU A 43 3.50 0.19 8.21
N ALA A 44 4.18 0.64 9.28
CA ALA A 44 4.89 1.92 9.27
C ALA A 44 6.04 1.92 8.25
N ALA A 45 6.81 0.83 8.17
CA ALA A 45 7.87 0.68 7.18
C ALA A 45 7.33 0.71 5.74
N ILE A 46 6.20 0.04 5.47
CA ILE A 46 5.53 0.08 4.17
C ILE A 46 5.01 1.49 3.87
N GLY A 47 4.34 2.13 4.84
CA GLY A 47 3.73 3.45 4.66
C GLY A 47 4.76 4.57 4.42
N LEU A 48 5.91 4.52 5.09
CA LEU A 48 7.00 5.50 4.90
C LEU A 48 7.79 5.29 3.60
N GLY A 49 7.81 4.06 3.07
CA GLY A 49 8.47 3.73 1.80
C GLY A 49 7.57 3.82 0.57
N ALA A 50 6.26 3.99 0.74
CA ALA A 50 5.32 4.09 -0.36
C ALA A 50 5.39 5.49 -0.99
N SER A 51 6.05 5.61 -2.14
CA SER A 51 5.87 6.77 -3.01
C SER A 51 4.40 6.82 -3.47
N PRO A 52 3.79 8.02 -3.59
CA PRO A 52 2.47 8.16 -4.16
C PRO A 52 2.40 7.44 -5.51
N ALA A 53 1.45 6.51 -5.66
CA ALA A 53 1.20 5.87 -6.94
C ALA A 53 0.59 6.92 -7.88
N SER A 54 1.44 7.64 -8.63
CA SER A 54 1.00 8.63 -9.61
C SER A 54 0.58 7.93 -10.91
N ALA A 55 -0.61 7.33 -10.89
CA ALA A 55 -1.19 6.66 -12.05
C ALA A 55 -1.71 7.66 -13.11
N HIS A 56 -1.95 8.91 -12.71
CA HIS A 56 -2.40 9.96 -13.62
C HIS A 56 -1.19 10.59 -14.29
N THR A 57 -1.03 10.36 -15.60
CA THR A 57 -0.12 11.14 -16.42
C THR A 57 -0.78 12.43 -16.86
N SER A 58 -0.01 13.52 -16.95
CA SER A 58 -0.42 14.77 -17.57
C SER A 58 0.15 14.89 -18.98
N LEU A 59 -0.48 15.72 -19.80
CA LEU A 59 0.09 16.19 -21.05
C LEU A 59 1.10 17.31 -20.72
N VAL A 60 2.33 17.19 -21.21
CA VAL A 60 3.42 18.15 -20.97
C VAL A 60 3.81 18.92 -22.23
N SER A 61 3.53 18.39 -23.41
CA SER A 61 3.78 19.07 -24.68
C SER A 61 2.82 18.62 -25.78
N SER A 62 2.61 19.51 -26.76
CA SER A 62 1.84 19.25 -27.96
C SER A 62 2.54 19.83 -29.18
N THR A 63 2.40 19.16 -30.32
CA THR A 63 2.78 19.70 -31.63
C THR A 63 1.67 19.35 -32.61
N PRO A 64 0.97 20.34 -33.20
CA PRO A 64 1.14 21.78 -33.00
C PRO A 64 0.96 22.23 -31.55
N ALA A 65 1.60 23.34 -31.17
CA ALA A 65 1.51 23.86 -29.81
C ALA A 65 0.07 24.30 -29.50
N ASP A 66 -0.32 24.20 -28.23
CA ASP A 66 -1.63 24.64 -27.80
C ASP A 66 -1.90 26.09 -28.21
N ARG A 67 -3.08 26.32 -28.79
CA ARG A 67 -3.52 27.63 -29.33
C ARG A 67 -2.66 28.18 -30.48
N SER A 68 -1.84 27.35 -31.13
CA SER A 68 -1.16 27.76 -32.36
C SER A 68 -2.13 27.91 -33.54
N VAL A 69 -1.90 28.93 -34.36
CA VAL A 69 -2.61 29.14 -35.63
C VAL A 69 -1.66 28.75 -36.74
N LEU A 70 -2.05 27.77 -37.55
CA LEU A 70 -1.22 27.28 -38.64
C LEU A 70 -1.79 27.78 -39.98
N PRO A 71 -0.92 28.18 -40.93
CA PRO A 71 -1.35 28.59 -42.26
C PRO A 71 -1.91 27.41 -43.08
N GLN A 72 -1.58 26.18 -42.72
CA GLN A 72 -2.06 24.95 -43.36
C GLN A 72 -2.28 23.86 -42.30
N ALA A 73 -3.20 22.93 -42.58
CA ALA A 73 -3.43 21.76 -41.74
C ALA A 73 -2.15 20.93 -41.55
N PRO A 74 -1.82 20.51 -40.31
CA PRO A 74 -0.64 19.71 -40.03
C PRO A 74 -0.82 18.27 -40.51
N GLY A 75 0.26 17.65 -41.02
CA GLY A 75 0.25 16.23 -41.40
C GLY A 75 0.31 15.25 -40.22
N LYS A 76 0.70 15.72 -39.03
CA LYS A 76 0.84 14.90 -37.80
C LYS A 76 0.54 15.76 -36.56
N ILE A 77 -0.08 15.12 -35.56
CA ILE A 77 -0.19 15.65 -34.20
C ILE A 77 0.67 14.77 -33.29
N SER A 78 1.49 15.39 -32.45
CA SER A 78 2.30 14.71 -31.43
C SER A 78 1.95 15.24 -30.05
N LEU A 79 1.77 14.32 -29.09
CA LEU A 79 1.41 14.61 -27.71
C LEU A 79 2.46 13.98 -26.79
N GLY A 80 3.14 14.79 -26.00
CA GLY A 80 4.11 14.35 -25.00
C GLY A 80 3.45 14.27 -23.63
N PHE A 81 3.50 13.09 -23.01
CA PHE A 81 2.96 12.84 -21.67
C PHE A 81 4.11 12.76 -20.65
N ALA A 82 3.83 13.15 -19.40
CA ALA A 82 4.82 13.08 -18.32
C ALA A 82 5.34 11.66 -18.07
N ASN A 83 4.48 10.65 -18.26
CA ASN A 83 4.82 9.24 -18.16
C ASN A 83 4.46 8.51 -19.46
N ALA A 84 5.09 7.35 -19.67
CA ALA A 84 4.75 6.47 -20.77
C ALA A 84 3.28 6.02 -20.68
N VAL A 85 2.58 6.05 -21.82
CA VAL A 85 1.20 5.58 -21.96
C VAL A 85 1.15 4.40 -22.92
N ASP A 86 0.29 3.42 -22.65
CA ASP A 86 0.01 2.36 -23.60
C ASP A 86 -0.85 2.92 -24.75
N PRO A 87 -0.35 2.98 -25.99
CA PRO A 87 -1.10 3.53 -27.12
C PRO A 87 -2.40 2.77 -27.42
N ARG A 88 -2.53 1.51 -26.97
CA ARG A 88 -3.73 0.68 -27.13
C ARG A 88 -4.86 1.07 -26.20
N LEU A 89 -4.53 1.74 -25.09
CA LEU A 89 -5.47 2.17 -24.06
C LEU A 89 -5.79 3.67 -24.13
N VAL A 90 -5.24 4.38 -25.12
CA VAL A 90 -5.44 5.82 -25.32
C VAL A 90 -6.29 6.06 -26.56
N SER A 91 -7.22 7.02 -26.49
CA SER A 91 -7.94 7.56 -27.65
C SER A 91 -7.59 9.03 -27.84
N ILE A 92 -7.49 9.46 -29.11
CA ILE A 92 -7.24 10.87 -29.49
C ILE A 92 -8.28 11.21 -30.55
N GLY A 93 -8.97 12.34 -30.37
CA GLY A 93 -9.95 12.86 -31.33
C GLY A 93 -9.62 14.29 -31.73
N VAL A 94 -9.93 14.63 -32.98
CA VAL A 94 -9.87 16.00 -33.48
C VAL A 94 -11.31 16.50 -33.59
N VAL A 95 -11.57 17.68 -33.03
CA VAL A 95 -12.88 18.33 -33.08
C VAL A 95 -12.77 19.67 -33.78
N ASP A 96 -13.75 20.00 -34.62
CA ASP A 96 -13.84 21.32 -35.24
C ASP A 96 -14.64 22.31 -34.38
N THR A 97 -14.82 23.52 -34.90
CA THR A 97 -15.55 24.60 -34.24
C THR A 97 -17.05 24.34 -34.11
N ALA A 98 -17.61 23.42 -34.90
CA ALA A 98 -19.00 22.98 -34.79
C ALA A 98 -19.15 21.82 -33.78
N GLY A 99 -18.04 21.32 -33.22
CA GLY A 99 -18.02 20.19 -32.31
C GLY A 99 -18.07 18.83 -33.02
N ALA A 100 -17.94 18.79 -34.35
CA ALA A 100 -17.92 17.54 -35.08
C ALA A 100 -16.56 16.84 -34.90
N HIS A 101 -16.61 15.52 -34.66
CA HIS A 101 -15.41 14.69 -34.59
C HIS A 101 -14.92 14.37 -36.01
N HIS A 102 -13.66 14.67 -36.27
CA HIS A 102 -12.97 14.25 -37.48
C HIS A 102 -12.33 12.88 -37.25
N PRO A 103 -12.46 11.93 -38.21
CA PRO A 103 -11.81 10.63 -38.11
C PRO A 103 -10.33 10.81 -37.80
N GLY A 104 -9.87 10.19 -36.72
CA GLY A 104 -8.48 10.27 -36.31
C GLY A 104 -7.55 9.74 -37.40
N ALA A 105 -6.42 10.41 -37.61
CA ALA A 105 -5.35 9.84 -38.42
C ALA A 105 -4.88 8.52 -37.80
N LYS A 106 -4.39 7.60 -38.65
CA LYS A 106 -3.82 6.32 -38.20
C LYS A 106 -2.78 6.59 -37.11
N ARG A 107 -3.02 6.07 -35.90
CA ARG A 107 -2.11 6.23 -34.76
C ARG A 107 -0.74 5.69 -35.16
N LEU A 108 0.25 6.57 -35.21
CA LEU A 108 1.64 6.17 -35.37
C LEU A 108 2.10 5.64 -34.02
N THR A 109 2.54 4.39 -34.00
CA THR A 109 3.15 3.76 -32.82
C THR A 109 4.26 4.67 -32.30
N PRO A 110 4.44 4.81 -30.97
CA PRO A 110 5.56 5.55 -30.42
C PRO A 110 6.87 5.09 -31.08
N ASP A 111 7.82 6.01 -31.28
CA ASP A 111 9.22 5.59 -31.36
C ASP A 111 9.47 4.74 -30.13
N ARG A 112 9.89 3.49 -30.37
CA ARG A 112 10.27 2.57 -29.29
C ARG A 112 11.27 3.34 -28.42
N PRO A 113 11.11 3.43 -27.10
CA PRO A 113 12.21 3.92 -26.29
C PRO A 113 13.37 2.95 -26.51
N ASP A 114 14.44 3.46 -27.11
CA ASP A 114 15.68 2.73 -27.34
C ASP A 114 16.39 2.51 -26.00
N THR A 115 15.87 1.64 -25.13
CA THR A 115 16.58 1.14 -23.94
C THR A 115 16.07 -0.23 -23.52
#